data_AF-A0A383BGK0-F1
#
_entry.id   AF-A0A383BGK0-F1
#
_cell.length_a   1.000
_cell.length_b   1.000
_cell.length_c   1.000
_cell.angle_alpha   90.00
_cell.angle_beta   90.00
_cell.angle_gamma   90.00
#
_symmetry.space_group_name_H-M   'P 1'
#
loop_
_entity.id
_entity.type
_entity.pdbx_description
1 polymer ?
#
loop_
_entity_poly.entity_id
_entity_poly.type
_entity_poly.pdbx_seq_one_letter_code
_entity_poly.pdbx_strand_id
1 'polypeptide(L)'
;MAEFDPETVPIRPAATVMLIDDRPDLQVYMLQRNANTVFAGGMWVFPGGAVDHQDDASYYKDIATHRTDAEASELMALPAGGLAYYMAAIRETFEEAGILLALHAEDESPLVISPEDTPRFNNYRDMLNAGEIELKTILENENLLADVGQMHYVARWITPLGSPRRFDARFFIARIPSNQIPQHDD
;
A
#
# COMPACT_ATOMS: atom_id res chain seq x y z
N MET A 1 -24.08 -24.76 -2.05
CA MET A 1 -23.63 -24.63 -0.64
C MET A 1 -22.13 -24.45 -0.69
N ALA A 2 -21.58 -23.53 0.10
CA ALA A 2 -20.14 -23.31 0.13
C ALA A 2 -19.40 -24.61 0.53
N GLU A 3 -18.33 -24.97 -0.18
CA GLU A 3 -17.53 -26.19 0.04
C GLU A 3 -16.58 -26.09 1.25
N PHE A 4 -16.70 -25.05 2.07
CA PHE A 4 -15.80 -24.76 3.19
C PHE A 4 -16.60 -24.38 4.45
N ASP A 5 -16.01 -24.61 5.63
CA ASP A 5 -16.54 -24.14 6.90
C ASP A 5 -16.21 -22.64 7.08
N PRO A 6 -17.21 -21.73 7.07
CA PRO A 6 -16.99 -20.29 7.18
C PRO A 6 -16.29 -19.84 8.47
N GLU A 7 -16.39 -20.62 9.55
CA GLU A 7 -15.77 -20.30 10.84
C GLU A 7 -14.26 -20.59 10.83
N THR A 8 -13.79 -21.42 9.91
CA THR A 8 -12.38 -21.82 9.78
C THR A 8 -11.57 -20.95 8.83
N VAL A 9 -12.22 -20.00 8.13
CA VAL A 9 -11.53 -19.14 7.15
C VAL A 9 -10.62 -18.16 7.89
N PRO A 10 -9.29 -18.23 7.68
CA PRO A 10 -8.35 -17.35 8.36
C PRO A 10 -8.59 -15.89 7.97
N ILE A 11 -8.51 -15.00 8.97
CA ILE A 11 -8.58 -13.56 8.76
C ILE A 11 -7.15 -13.05 8.59
N ARG A 12 -6.85 -12.50 7.42
CA ARG A 12 -5.51 -11.97 7.11
C ARG A 12 -5.44 -10.47 7.39
N PRO A 13 -4.36 -9.95 8.00
CA PRO A 13 -4.15 -8.51 8.09
C PRO A 13 -4.03 -7.92 6.68
N ALA A 14 -4.59 -6.73 6.47
CA ALA A 14 -4.52 -6.04 5.19
C ALA A 14 -4.45 -4.52 5.38
N ALA A 15 -3.94 -3.84 4.37
CA ALA A 15 -3.90 -2.40 4.30
C ALA A 15 -4.46 -1.92 2.95
N THR A 16 -5.21 -0.83 2.98
CA THR A 16 -5.82 -0.21 1.79
C THR A 16 -5.64 1.29 1.87
N VAL A 17 -5.27 1.94 0.77
CA VAL A 17 -5.14 3.40 0.73
C VAL A 17 -6.06 4.01 -0.32
N MET A 18 -6.82 5.01 0.10
CA MET A 18 -7.57 5.89 -0.79
C MET A 18 -6.65 7.03 -1.20
N LEU A 19 -6.08 6.96 -2.40
CA LEU A 19 -5.34 8.06 -2.99
C LEU A 19 -6.33 9.12 -3.48
N ILE A 20 -6.23 10.33 -2.93
CA ILE A 20 -7.09 11.45 -3.29
C ILE A 20 -6.34 12.55 -4.00
N ASP A 21 -7.02 13.23 -4.92
CA ASP A 21 -6.60 14.54 -5.41
C ASP A 21 -7.70 15.57 -5.22
N ASP A 22 -7.27 16.79 -4.95
CA ASP A 22 -8.12 17.95 -4.84
C ASP A 22 -7.84 18.85 -6.06
N ARG A 23 -8.73 18.77 -7.06
CA ARG A 23 -9.47 19.92 -7.65
C ARG A 23 -9.76 19.82 -9.16
N PRO A 24 -10.89 20.43 -9.62
CA PRO A 24 -11.86 21.24 -8.85
C PRO A 24 -12.80 20.45 -7.92
N ASP A 25 -12.97 19.14 -8.14
CA ASP A 25 -13.76 18.25 -7.30
C ASP A 25 -12.85 17.25 -6.57
N LEU A 26 -13.31 16.72 -5.43
CA LEU A 26 -12.62 15.62 -4.74
C LEU A 26 -12.65 14.39 -5.64
N GLN A 27 -11.47 13.87 -5.96
CA GLN A 27 -11.30 12.65 -6.73
C GLN A 27 -10.62 11.61 -5.87
N VAL A 28 -11.02 10.35 -6.05
CA VAL A 28 -10.34 9.20 -5.44
C VAL A 28 -9.94 8.23 -6.54
N TYR A 29 -8.68 7.82 -6.52
CA TYR A 29 -8.16 6.85 -7.48
C TYR A 29 -8.69 5.45 -7.15
N MET A 30 -9.23 4.78 -8.14
CA MET A 30 -9.71 3.40 -8.05
C MET A 30 -9.17 2.58 -9.22
N LEU A 31 -8.93 1.31 -8.96
CA LEU A 31 -8.50 0.31 -9.92
C LEU A 31 -9.67 -0.64 -10.21
N GLN A 32 -9.79 -1.11 -11.45
CA GLN A 32 -10.71 -2.19 -11.76
C GLN A 32 -9.95 -3.51 -11.76
N ARG A 33 -10.34 -4.46 -10.91
CA ARG A 33 -9.69 -5.79 -10.90
C ARG A 33 -10.05 -6.58 -12.15
N ASN A 34 -9.07 -7.30 -12.69
CA ASN A 34 -9.29 -8.27 -13.76
C ASN A 34 -10.43 -9.24 -13.43
N ALA A 35 -11.34 -9.46 -14.38
CA ALA A 35 -12.56 -10.24 -14.17
C ALA A 35 -12.30 -11.71 -13.76
N ASN A 36 -11.11 -12.23 -14.04
CA ASN A 36 -10.70 -13.60 -13.74
C ASN A 36 -10.15 -13.78 -12.32
N THR A 37 -10.13 -12.75 -11.47
CA THR A 37 -9.68 -12.91 -10.09
C THR A 37 -10.73 -13.64 -9.23
N VAL A 38 -10.27 -14.60 -8.43
CA VAL A 38 -11.10 -15.44 -7.53
C VAL A 38 -11.86 -14.61 -6.47
N PHE A 39 -11.49 -13.34 -6.29
CA PHE A 39 -12.13 -12.41 -5.36
C PHE A 39 -12.20 -11.02 -6.02
N ALA A 40 -13.38 -10.42 -5.98
CA ALA A 40 -13.64 -9.06 -6.47
C ALA A 40 -13.39 -8.82 -7.98
N GLY A 41 -13.44 -9.86 -8.83
CA GLY A 41 -13.30 -9.71 -10.28
C GLY A 41 -14.31 -8.72 -10.85
N GLY A 42 -13.82 -7.75 -11.64
CA GLY A 42 -14.61 -6.67 -12.25
C GLY A 42 -15.04 -5.56 -11.30
N MET A 43 -14.76 -5.66 -9.99
CA MET A 43 -15.07 -4.60 -9.02
C MET A 43 -14.03 -3.48 -9.07
N TRP A 44 -14.50 -2.26 -8.80
CA TRP A 44 -13.64 -1.12 -8.50
C TRP A 44 -13.15 -1.21 -7.05
N VAL A 45 -11.83 -1.14 -6.88
CA VAL A 45 -11.15 -1.24 -5.58
C VAL A 45 -10.17 -0.09 -5.43
N PHE A 46 -9.80 0.20 -4.19
CA PHE A 46 -8.64 1.06 -3.91
C PHE A 46 -7.37 0.21 -3.87
N PRO A 47 -6.19 0.81 -4.12
CA PRO A 47 -4.92 0.10 -3.94
C PRO A 47 -4.79 -0.52 -2.56
N GLY A 48 -4.37 -1.78 -2.52
CA GLY A 48 -4.13 -2.45 -1.24
C GLY A 48 -4.23 -3.96 -1.28
N GLY A 49 -3.61 -4.58 -0.27
CA GLY A 49 -3.51 -6.02 -0.17
C GLY A 49 -3.16 -6.48 1.24
N ALA A 50 -2.67 -7.71 1.32
CA ALA A 50 -2.33 -8.31 2.60
C ALA A 50 -1.05 -7.67 3.16
N VAL A 51 -0.96 -7.55 4.49
CA VAL A 51 0.33 -7.27 5.12
C VAL A 51 1.18 -8.53 5.00
N ASP A 52 2.36 -8.36 4.40
CA ASP A 52 3.31 -9.43 4.13
C ASP A 52 4.49 -9.40 5.13
N HIS A 53 5.24 -10.50 5.23
CA HIS A 53 6.42 -10.58 6.09
C HIS A 53 7.51 -9.54 5.72
N GLN A 54 7.60 -9.16 4.45
CA GLN A 54 8.53 -8.13 3.99
C GLN A 54 8.10 -6.71 4.40
N ASP A 55 6.90 -6.52 4.94
CA ASP A 55 6.41 -5.25 5.47
C ASP A 55 6.76 -5.07 6.96
N ASP A 56 7.52 -5.98 7.58
CA ASP A 56 7.83 -5.94 9.01
C ASP A 56 8.46 -4.61 9.42
N ALA A 57 7.90 -4.01 10.48
CA ALA A 57 8.28 -2.69 10.97
C ALA A 57 9.78 -2.57 11.30
N SER A 58 10.42 -3.66 11.73
CA SER A 58 11.85 -3.67 12.08
C SER A 58 12.76 -3.45 10.88
N TYR A 59 12.32 -3.78 9.67
CA TYR A 59 13.08 -3.58 8.43
C TYR A 59 13.08 -2.12 7.96
N TYR A 60 12.03 -1.37 8.32
CA TYR A 60 11.85 0.01 7.87
C TYR A 60 12.14 1.06 8.95
N LYS A 61 12.52 0.65 10.16
CA LYS A 61 12.72 1.57 11.30
C LYS A 61 13.66 2.76 11.01
N ASP A 62 14.64 2.57 10.12
CA ASP A 62 15.67 3.58 9.79
C ASP A 62 15.36 4.33 8.48
N ILE A 63 14.33 3.90 7.75
CA ILE A 63 13.98 4.44 6.42
C ILE A 63 12.50 4.83 6.28
N ALA A 64 11.67 4.63 7.30
CA ALA A 64 10.34 5.20 7.40
C ALA A 64 10.40 6.48 8.26
N THR A 65 9.82 7.57 7.76
CA THR A 65 9.84 8.87 8.45
C THR A 65 8.46 9.30 8.94
N HIS A 66 8.38 10.36 9.74
CA HIS A 66 7.17 10.96 10.31
C HIS A 66 6.37 10.13 11.32
N ARG A 67 6.53 8.81 11.36
CA ARG A 67 5.85 7.96 12.34
C ARG A 67 6.66 6.72 12.68
N THR A 68 6.82 6.48 13.97
CA THR A 68 7.42 5.26 14.53
C THR A 68 6.40 4.11 14.57
N ASP A 69 6.89 2.88 14.75
CA ASP A 69 6.00 1.73 14.97
C ASP A 69 5.15 1.85 16.23
N ALA A 70 5.68 2.46 17.28
CA ALA A 70 4.93 2.69 18.52
C ALA A 70 3.72 3.62 18.29
N GLU A 71 3.92 4.75 17.60
CA GLU A 71 2.85 5.69 17.28
C GLU A 71 1.83 5.08 16.31
N ALA A 72 2.30 4.34 15.29
CA ALA A 72 1.42 3.64 14.35
C ALA A 72 0.58 2.56 15.06
N SER A 73 1.18 1.83 15.99
CA SER A 73 0.51 0.80 16.78
C SER A 73 -0.53 1.40 17.71
N GLU A 74 -0.21 2.50 18.38
CA GLU A 74 -1.14 3.24 19.26
C GLU A 74 -2.38 3.70 18.49
N LEU A 75 -2.20 4.31 17.30
CA LEU A 75 -3.31 4.76 16.45
C LEU A 75 -4.26 3.63 16.04
N MET A 76 -3.76 2.41 15.92
CA MET A 76 -4.54 1.22 15.52
C MET A 76 -4.97 0.35 16.70
N ALA A 77 -4.67 0.76 17.94
CA ALA A 77 -4.86 -0.04 19.15
C ALA A 77 -4.21 -1.44 19.05
N LEU A 78 -3.00 -1.50 18.50
CA LEU A 78 -2.17 -2.69 18.41
C LEU A 78 -1.08 -2.66 19.50
N PRO A 79 -0.64 -3.83 19.99
CA PRO A 79 0.48 -3.89 20.92
C PRO A 79 1.83 -3.52 20.27
N ALA A 80 2.00 -3.84 18.99
CA ALA A 80 3.18 -3.53 18.15
C ALA A 80 2.85 -3.82 16.68
N GLY A 81 3.74 -3.42 15.75
CA GLY A 81 3.66 -3.78 14.33
C GLY A 81 2.69 -2.92 13.51
N GLY A 82 2.22 -1.79 14.04
CA GLY A 82 1.37 -0.86 13.32
C GLY A 82 2.02 -0.26 12.07
N LEU A 83 3.34 -0.07 12.06
CA LEU A 83 4.07 0.46 10.89
C LEU A 83 3.96 -0.49 9.69
N ALA A 84 3.84 -1.80 9.91
CA ALA A 84 3.73 -2.77 8.83
C ALA A 84 2.48 -2.55 7.95
N TYR A 85 1.39 -2.01 8.51
CA TYR A 85 0.21 -1.65 7.72
C TYR A 85 0.46 -0.44 6.82
N TYR A 86 1.28 0.52 7.26
CA TYR A 86 1.68 1.63 6.41
C TYR A 86 2.61 1.15 5.29
N MET A 87 3.57 0.28 5.59
CA MET A 87 4.48 -0.26 4.59
C MET A 87 3.75 -1.11 3.54
N ALA A 88 2.82 -1.96 3.98
CA ALA A 88 1.96 -2.72 3.08
C ALA A 88 1.14 -1.80 2.16
N ALA A 89 0.57 -0.70 2.69
CA ALA A 89 -0.15 0.27 1.86
C ALA A 89 0.77 0.93 0.82
N ILE A 90 1.99 1.35 1.20
CA ILE A 90 2.95 1.97 0.26
C ILE A 90 3.36 0.96 -0.83
N ARG A 91 3.68 -0.27 -0.44
CA ARG A 91 4.05 -1.34 -1.36
C ARG A 91 2.96 -1.60 -2.38
N GLU A 92 1.75 -1.90 -1.92
CA GLU A 92 0.62 -2.23 -2.79
C GLU A 92 0.24 -1.05 -3.70
N THR A 93 0.43 0.18 -3.22
CA THR A 93 0.23 1.39 -4.04
C THR A 93 1.23 1.49 -5.19
N PHE A 94 2.47 1.11 -4.94
CA PHE A 94 3.48 1.07 -5.99
C PHE A 94 3.23 -0.09 -6.96
N GLU A 95 2.95 -1.29 -6.43
CA GLU A 95 2.64 -2.51 -7.19
C GLU A 95 1.45 -2.33 -8.14
N GLU A 96 0.34 -1.76 -7.65
CA GLU A 96 -0.92 -1.71 -8.40
C GLU A 96 -1.15 -0.38 -9.13
N ALA A 97 -0.59 0.73 -8.63
CA ALA A 97 -0.83 2.07 -9.18
C ALA A 97 0.44 2.77 -9.70
N GLY A 98 1.63 2.20 -9.50
CA GLY A 98 2.90 2.85 -9.86
C GLY A 98 3.18 4.13 -9.08
N ILE A 99 2.44 4.38 -8.00
CA ILE A 99 2.62 5.54 -7.13
C ILE A 99 3.48 5.13 -5.95
N LEU A 100 4.60 5.81 -5.74
CA LEU A 100 5.48 5.59 -4.60
C LEU A 100 5.43 6.77 -3.65
N LEU A 101 4.89 6.53 -2.45
CA LEU A 101 4.81 7.52 -1.37
C LEU A 101 6.16 7.56 -0.63
N ALA A 102 7.08 8.38 -1.13
CA ALA A 102 8.44 8.46 -0.63
C ALA A 102 9.02 9.88 -0.72
N LEU A 103 10.08 10.11 0.06
CA LEU A 103 10.88 11.33 0.06
C LEU A 103 12.34 11.00 -0.30
N HIS A 104 13.07 11.98 -0.83
CA HIS A 104 14.53 11.89 -0.92
C HIS A 104 15.16 11.88 0.47
N ALA A 105 16.09 10.96 0.73
CA ALA A 105 16.69 10.79 2.05
C ALA A 105 17.65 11.94 2.42
N GLU A 106 18.17 12.69 1.44
CA GLU A 106 19.11 13.78 1.68
C GLU A 106 18.46 15.04 2.26
N ASP A 107 17.24 15.36 1.82
CA ASP A 107 16.57 16.62 2.14
C ASP A 107 15.08 16.49 2.49
N GLU A 108 14.56 15.26 2.54
CA GLU A 108 13.16 14.94 2.83
C GLU A 108 12.17 15.60 1.85
N SER A 109 12.63 15.98 0.65
CA SER A 109 11.75 16.49 -0.40
C SER A 109 10.93 15.36 -1.06
N PRO A 110 9.67 15.62 -1.50
CA PRO A 110 8.86 14.60 -2.15
C PRO A 110 9.50 14.02 -3.41
N LEU A 111 9.47 12.69 -3.57
CA LEU A 111 9.97 11.99 -4.76
C LEU A 111 9.30 12.51 -6.02
N VAL A 112 10.12 12.88 -7.02
CA VAL A 112 9.70 13.18 -8.40
C VAL A 112 10.10 12.03 -9.31
N ILE A 113 9.11 11.41 -9.96
CA ILE A 113 9.36 10.44 -11.04
C ILE A 113 9.19 11.17 -12.36
N SER A 114 10.29 11.62 -12.95
CA SER A 114 10.28 12.30 -14.23
C SER A 114 9.97 11.32 -15.39
N PRO A 115 9.67 11.83 -16.60
CA PRO A 115 9.58 10.98 -17.80
C PRO A 115 10.86 10.17 -18.07
N GLU A 116 12.04 10.65 -17.66
CA GLU A 116 13.30 9.92 -17.84
C GLU A 116 13.53 8.83 -16.78
N ASP A 117 12.96 8.99 -15.59
CA ASP A 117 12.99 7.98 -14.52
C ASP A 117 11.90 6.91 -14.69
N THR A 118 10.81 7.23 -15.41
CA THR A 118 9.64 6.36 -15.55
C THR A 118 10.00 4.92 -15.97
N PRO A 119 10.86 4.68 -16.99
CA PRO A 119 11.25 3.31 -17.34
C PRO A 119 11.97 2.56 -16.21
N ARG A 120 12.76 3.26 -15.39
CA ARG A 120 13.48 2.67 -14.25
C ARG A 120 12.50 2.24 -13.16
N PHE A 121 11.58 3.12 -12.76
CA PHE A 121 10.56 2.80 -11.75
C PHE A 121 9.57 1.75 -12.24
N ASN A 122 9.21 1.73 -13.52
CA ASN A 122 8.38 0.67 -14.08
C ASN A 122 9.10 -0.68 -14.01
N ASN A 123 10.40 -0.74 -14.32
CA ASN A 123 11.17 -1.98 -14.15
C ASN A 123 11.24 -2.42 -12.68
N TYR A 124 11.38 -1.49 -11.73
CA TYR A 124 11.30 -1.83 -10.30
C TYR A 124 9.94 -2.37 -9.90
N ARG A 125 8.86 -1.81 -10.43
CA ARG A 125 7.50 -2.30 -10.20
C ARG A 125 7.29 -3.70 -10.79
N ASP A 126 7.82 -3.98 -11.98
CA ASP A 126 7.74 -5.29 -12.60
C ASP A 126 8.48 -6.36 -11.78
N MET A 127 9.72 -6.05 -11.37
CA MET A 127 10.50 -6.91 -10.45
C MET A 127 9.80 -7.05 -9.09
N LEU A 128 9.20 -5.95 -8.63
CA LEU A 128 8.16 -5.81 -7.60
C LEU A 128 7.18 -6.98 -7.58
N ASN A 129 6.31 -6.91 -8.58
CA ASN A 129 5.20 -7.82 -8.80
C ASN A 129 5.65 -9.25 -9.08
N ALA A 130 6.85 -9.44 -9.64
CA ALA A 130 7.45 -10.76 -9.86
C ALA A 130 8.06 -11.38 -8.59
N GLY A 131 8.19 -10.62 -7.50
CA GLY A 131 8.85 -11.06 -6.25
C GLY A 131 10.36 -11.19 -6.40
N GLU A 132 10.97 -10.49 -7.36
CA GLU A 132 12.41 -10.51 -7.65
C GLU A 132 13.20 -9.47 -6.84
N ILE A 133 12.52 -8.46 -6.31
CA ILE A 133 13.08 -7.41 -5.44
C ILE A 133 12.09 -7.08 -4.33
N GLU A 134 12.58 -6.55 -3.22
CA GLU A 134 11.73 -6.05 -2.13
C GLU A 134 11.62 -4.52 -2.19
N LEU A 135 10.51 -3.96 -1.68
CA LEU A 135 10.29 -2.51 -1.66
C LEU A 135 11.45 -1.79 -0.94
N LYS A 136 11.92 -2.37 0.17
CA LYS A 136 13.06 -1.85 0.92
C LYS A 136 14.30 -1.65 0.04
N THR A 137 14.63 -2.63 -0.81
CA THR A 137 15.79 -2.54 -1.70
C THR A 137 15.61 -1.45 -2.75
N ILE A 138 14.37 -1.22 -3.24
CA ILE A 138 14.07 -0.11 -4.15
C ILE A 138 14.33 1.22 -3.44
N LEU A 139 13.80 1.40 -2.22
CA LEU A 139 14.01 2.61 -1.43
C LEU A 139 15.50 2.86 -1.16
N GLU A 140 16.27 1.84 -0.83
CA GLU A 140 17.72 1.96 -0.59
C GLU A 140 18.51 2.30 -1.87
N ASN A 141 18.19 1.67 -3.00
CA ASN A 141 18.86 1.93 -4.27
C ASN A 141 18.63 3.36 -4.78
N GLU A 142 17.43 3.89 -4.56
CA GLU A 142 17.02 5.23 -4.98
C GLU A 142 17.31 6.29 -3.90
N ASN A 143 17.91 5.91 -2.78
CA ASN A 143 18.17 6.75 -1.61
C ASN A 143 16.92 7.49 -1.12
N LEU A 144 15.85 6.74 -0.87
CA LEU A 144 14.54 7.24 -0.48
C LEU A 144 14.14 6.81 0.93
N LEU A 145 13.28 7.62 1.55
CA LEU A 145 12.55 7.32 2.77
C LEU A 145 11.09 7.02 2.44
N ALA A 146 10.49 6.02 3.08
CA ALA A 146 9.06 5.77 3.03
C ALA A 146 8.31 6.87 3.80
N ASP A 147 7.42 7.59 3.12
CA ASP A 147 6.65 8.67 3.72
C ASP A 147 5.33 8.15 4.30
N VAL A 148 5.37 7.72 5.55
CA VAL A 148 4.15 7.32 6.26
C VAL A 148 3.40 8.52 6.86
N GLY A 149 3.98 9.73 6.82
CA GLY A 149 3.43 10.94 7.42
C GLY A 149 2.20 11.47 6.69
N GLN A 150 2.18 11.35 5.36
CA GLN A 150 1.08 11.78 4.50
C GLN A 150 -0.07 10.78 4.40
N MET A 151 0.06 9.62 5.04
CA MET A 151 -1.01 8.64 5.14
C MET A 151 -1.74 8.76 6.48
N HIS A 152 -3.05 8.93 6.43
CA HIS A 152 -3.89 9.06 7.62
C HIS A 152 -4.78 7.83 7.77
N TYR A 153 -4.72 7.19 8.94
CA TYR A 153 -5.60 6.08 9.29
C TYR A 153 -7.05 6.56 9.46
N VAL A 154 -8.00 5.93 8.77
CA VAL A 154 -9.42 6.36 8.76
C VAL A 154 -10.41 5.30 9.23
N ALA A 155 -10.14 4.01 9.00
CA ALA A 155 -11.10 2.98 9.36
C ALA A 155 -10.47 1.58 9.47
N ARG A 156 -11.17 0.70 10.18
CA ARG A 156 -10.91 -0.75 10.24
C ARG A 156 -12.14 -1.51 9.79
N TRP A 157 -11.97 -2.44 8.86
CA TRP A 157 -13.05 -3.29 8.36
C TRP A 157 -12.62 -4.74 8.37
N ILE A 158 -13.44 -5.60 8.98
CA ILE A 158 -13.23 -7.04 8.99
C ILE A 158 -14.25 -7.66 8.04
N THR A 159 -13.79 -8.48 7.09
CA THR A 159 -14.69 -9.19 6.17
C THR A 159 -15.69 -10.04 6.97
N PRO A 160 -17.01 -9.95 6.70
CA PRO A 160 -18.01 -10.76 7.38
C PRO A 160 -17.80 -12.28 7.23
N LEU A 161 -18.44 -13.05 8.11
CA LEU A 161 -18.50 -14.51 7.98
C LEU A 161 -19.20 -14.91 6.67
N GLY A 162 -18.78 -16.05 6.10
CA GLY A 162 -19.33 -16.60 4.85
C GLY A 162 -18.52 -16.29 3.59
N SER A 163 -17.57 -15.35 3.64
CA SER A 163 -16.64 -15.12 2.52
C SER A 163 -15.51 -16.17 2.51
N PRO A 164 -15.15 -16.74 1.35
CA PRO A 164 -14.04 -17.70 1.22
C PRO A 164 -12.66 -17.08 1.46
N ARG A 165 -12.57 -15.74 1.45
CA ARG A 165 -11.37 -14.97 1.82
C ARG A 165 -11.78 -13.86 2.76
N ARG A 166 -11.06 -13.73 3.88
CA ARG A 166 -11.36 -12.74 4.90
C ARG A 166 -10.12 -11.93 5.24
N PHE A 167 -10.34 -10.64 5.47
CA PHE A 167 -9.31 -9.68 5.82
C PHE A 167 -9.73 -8.87 7.05
N ASP A 168 -8.76 -8.49 7.87
CA ASP A 168 -8.85 -7.42 8.86
C ASP A 168 -8.07 -6.22 8.29
N ALA A 169 -8.78 -5.41 7.50
CA ALA A 169 -8.19 -4.35 6.72
C ALA A 169 -8.13 -3.04 7.52
N ARG A 170 -6.99 -2.35 7.44
CA ARG A 170 -6.81 -0.95 7.86
C ARG A 170 -6.88 -0.06 6.63
N PHE A 171 -7.72 0.97 6.69
CA PHE A 171 -7.91 1.93 5.62
C PHE A 171 -7.15 3.20 5.94
N PHE A 172 -6.44 3.70 4.95
CA PHE A 172 -5.73 4.96 4.97
C PHE A 172 -6.27 5.87 3.88
N ILE A 173 -6.04 7.18 4.05
CA ILE A 173 -6.20 8.18 3.01
C ILE A 173 -4.88 8.91 2.85
N ALA A 174 -4.48 9.18 1.61
CA ALA A 174 -3.26 9.91 1.29
C ALA A 174 -3.49 10.76 0.06
N ARG A 175 -2.81 11.91 -0.02
CA ARG A 175 -2.82 12.71 -1.25
C ARG A 175 -1.96 12.04 -2.31
N ILE A 176 -2.43 11.99 -3.55
CA ILE A 176 -1.57 11.58 -4.66
C ILE A 176 -0.44 12.60 -4.86
N PRO A 177 0.83 12.17 -5.02
CA PRO A 177 1.91 13.07 -5.39
C PRO A 177 1.59 13.75 -6.74
N SER A 178 1.59 15.08 -6.79
CA SER A 178 1.16 15.85 -7.98
C SER A 178 2.07 15.67 -9.20
N ASN A 179 3.21 15.03 -9.00
CA ASN A 179 4.30 14.80 -9.95
C ASN A 179 4.42 13.33 -10.37
N GLN A 180 3.49 12.47 -9.96
CA GLN A 180 3.42 11.08 -10.36
C GLN A 180 2.09 10.82 -11.07
N ILE A 181 2.12 10.04 -12.15
CA ILE A 181 0.92 9.69 -12.92
C ILE A 181 0.60 8.23 -12.62
N PRO A 182 -0.60 7.92 -12.10
CA PRO A 182 -0.99 6.54 -11.84
C PRO A 182 -0.96 5.70 -13.11
N GLN A 183 -0.52 4.45 -12.97
CA GLN A 183 -0.50 3.45 -14.03
C GLN A 183 -1.17 2.18 -13.49
N HIS A 184 -2.13 1.61 -14.23
CA HIS A 184 -2.65 0.27 -13.95
C HIS A 184 -1.94 -0.76 -14.84
N ASP A 185 -1.89 -2.02 -14.40
CA ASP A 185 -1.49 -3.12 -15.27
C ASP A 185 -2.55 -3.30 -16.38
N ASP A 186 -2.12 -3.50 -17.63
CA ASP A 186 -2.98 -3.89 -18.76
C ASP A 186 -3.39 -5.38 -18.68
#